data_AF-A0A9C9GAV0-F1
#
_entry.id   AF-A0A9C9GAV0-F1
#
_cell.length_a   1.000
_cell.length_b   1.000
_cell.length_c   1.000
_cell.angle_alpha   90.00
_cell.angle_beta   90.00
_cell.angle_gamma   90.00
#
_symmetry.space_group_name_H-M   'P 1'
#
loop_
_entity.id
_entity.type
_entity.pdbx_description
1 polymer ?
#
loop_
_entity_poly.entity_id
_entity_poly.type
_entity_poly.pdbx_seq_one_letter_code
_entity_poly.pdbx_strand_id
1 'polypeptide(L)'
;MADTSGQAPAETETRSHAGCSLDMDDRQFSDWTRLLESRTGLFIAPERRSFLVSGIRTRMRKTGYEDYREYYDHLSIGYFQIREWSLLVDQLT
;
A
#
# COMPACT_ATOMS: atom_id res chain seq x y z
N MET A 1 -17.54 48.39 0.53
CA MET A 1 -18.06 47.32 1.41
C MET A 1 -17.15 46.10 1.21
N ALA A 2 -16.75 45.51 2.33
CA ALA A 2 -15.85 44.37 2.58
C ALA A 2 -15.01 43.72 1.45
N ASP A 3 -13.71 43.73 1.73
CA ASP A 3 -12.64 42.84 1.33
C ASP A 3 -12.93 41.33 1.45
N THR A 4 -12.22 40.55 0.63
CA THR A 4 -11.61 39.23 0.88
C THR A 4 -12.43 38.12 1.57
N SER A 5 -12.76 37.09 0.78
CA SER A 5 -12.63 35.66 1.13
C SER A 5 -12.57 34.91 -0.21
N GLY A 6 -11.43 34.41 -0.70
CA GLY A 6 -10.38 33.75 0.07
C GLY A 6 -10.90 32.42 0.56
N GLN A 7 -11.19 31.48 -0.36
CA GLN A 7 -11.23 30.05 -0.05
C GLN A 7 -11.13 29.22 -1.35
N ALA A 8 -9.89 29.06 -1.84
CA ALA A 8 -9.43 27.76 -2.30
C ALA A 8 -8.74 27.10 -1.11
N PRO A 9 -9.11 25.85 -0.77
CA PRO A 9 -8.06 24.85 -0.67
C PRO A 9 -8.60 23.45 -1.01
N ALA A 10 -8.01 22.83 -2.03
CA ALA A 10 -7.51 21.45 -1.98
C ALA A 10 -6.93 21.07 -3.35
N GLU A 11 -6.07 21.93 -3.89
CA GLU A 11 -4.93 21.40 -4.62
C GLU A 11 -4.03 20.75 -3.56
N THR A 12 -4.33 19.49 -3.21
CA THR A 12 -3.26 18.62 -2.72
C THR A 12 -2.43 18.24 -3.93
N GLU A 13 -1.65 19.23 -4.37
CA GLU A 13 -0.42 19.01 -5.08
C GLU A 13 0.42 18.05 -4.24
N THR A 14 0.54 16.82 -4.73
CA THR A 14 1.79 16.10 -4.59
C THR A 14 2.00 15.38 -5.91
N ARG A 15 2.19 16.18 -6.96
CA ARG A 15 2.97 15.75 -8.11
C ARG A 15 4.41 15.61 -7.64
N SER A 16 4.71 14.48 -6.98
CA SER A 16 6.02 13.84 -6.78
C SER A 16 5.94 12.87 -5.60
N HIS A 17 5.64 11.60 -5.87
CA HIS A 17 6.24 10.51 -5.09
C HIS A 17 7.29 9.84 -5.99
N ALA A 18 8.25 10.63 -6.45
CA ALA A 18 9.58 10.15 -6.83
C ALA A 18 10.51 10.22 -5.60
N GLY A 19 9.96 9.92 -4.42
CA GLY A 19 10.72 9.70 -3.21
C GLY A 19 10.94 8.20 -3.09
N CYS A 20 12.18 7.77 -3.32
CA CYS A 20 12.74 6.45 -3.05
C CYS A 20 11.78 5.50 -2.30
N SER A 21 11.26 4.50 -3.00
CA SER A 21 10.18 3.56 -2.61
C SER A 21 10.49 2.65 -1.41
N LEU A 22 11.48 3.00 -0.58
CA LEU A 22 11.91 2.18 0.54
C LEU A 22 10.84 2.15 1.63
N ASP A 23 10.20 3.27 1.95
CA ASP A 23 9.24 3.36 3.06
C ASP A 23 7.79 3.41 2.58
N MET A 24 6.97 2.47 3.08
CA MET A 24 5.53 2.43 2.80
C MET A 24 4.85 3.57 3.57
N ASP A 25 4.27 4.53 2.87
CA ASP A 25 3.52 5.63 3.48
C ASP A 25 2.15 5.16 4.06
N ASP A 26 1.44 6.07 4.74
CA ASP A 26 0.17 5.76 5.40
C ASP A 26 -0.98 5.47 4.41
N ARG A 27 -0.93 6.03 3.20
CA ARG A 27 -1.93 5.79 2.15
C ARG A 27 -1.75 4.40 1.57
N GLN A 28 -0.52 4.06 1.20
CA GLN A 28 -0.11 2.72 0.76
C GLN A 28 -0.45 1.69 1.84
N PHE A 29 -0.14 1.97 3.11
CA PHE A 29 -0.53 1.09 4.21
C PHE A 29 -2.05 0.86 4.25
N SER A 30 -2.85 1.92 4.14
CA SER A 30 -4.31 1.83 4.14
C SER A 30 -4.84 1.00 2.96
N ASP A 31 -4.26 1.17 1.77
CA ASP A 31 -4.64 0.43 0.57
C ASP A 31 -4.29 -1.07 0.70
N TRP A 32 -3.08 -1.39 1.20
CA TRP A 32 -2.67 -2.76 1.48
C TRP A 32 -3.54 -3.44 2.52
N THR A 33 -3.88 -2.74 3.61
CA THR A 33 -4.74 -3.25 4.67
C THR A 33 -6.15 -3.53 4.15
N ARG A 34 -6.74 -2.61 3.37
CA ARG A 34 -8.05 -2.82 2.73
C ARG A 34 -8.05 -4.00 1.76
N LEU A 35 -6.97 -4.15 0.98
CA LEU A 35 -6.83 -5.28 0.06
C LEU A 35 -6.80 -6.61 0.85
N LEU A 36 -6.00 -6.66 1.93
CA LEU A 36 -5.92 -7.84 2.80
C LEU A 36 -7.26 -8.16 3.45
N GLU A 37 -7.89 -7.18 4.07
CA GLU A 37 -9.22 -7.31 4.69
C GLU A 37 -10.26 -7.82 3.70
N SER A 38 -10.31 -7.27 2.49
CA SER A 38 -11.29 -7.68 1.46
C SER A 38 -11.13 -9.13 1.01
N ARG A 39 -9.95 -9.72 1.19
CA ARG A 39 -9.59 -11.06 0.68
C ARG A 39 -9.52 -12.12 1.77
N THR A 40 -8.98 -11.79 2.95
CA THR A 40 -8.80 -12.73 4.07
C THR A 40 -9.83 -12.50 5.18
N GLY A 41 -10.51 -11.36 5.20
CA GLY A 41 -11.37 -10.93 6.30
C GLY A 41 -10.59 -10.51 7.56
N LEU A 42 -9.26 -10.40 7.49
CA LEU A 42 -8.42 -10.05 8.64
C LEU A 42 -8.19 -8.53 8.70
N PHE A 43 -8.61 -7.91 9.80
CA PHE A 43 -8.27 -6.53 10.11
C PHE A 43 -6.81 -6.40 10.55
N ILE A 44 -6.01 -5.64 9.79
CA ILE A 44 -4.61 -5.35 10.15
C ILE A 44 -4.58 -4.04 10.93
N ALA A 45 -4.43 -4.15 12.25
CA ALA A 45 -4.33 -2.98 13.10
C ALA A 45 -3.07 -2.15 12.77
N PRO A 46 -3.09 -0.81 12.93
CA PRO A 46 -1.93 0.06 12.64
C PRO A 46 -0.65 -0.36 13.39
N GLU A 47 -0.79 -0.95 14.57
CA GLU A 47 0.33 -1.47 15.38
C GLU A 47 1.06 -2.63 14.69
N ARG A 48 0.38 -3.34 13.79
CA ARG A 48 0.94 -4.41 12.95
C ARG A 48 1.54 -3.89 11.64
N ARG A 49 1.57 -2.57 11.41
CA ARG A 49 2.18 -1.97 10.22
C ARG A 49 3.60 -2.47 9.97
N SER A 50 4.45 -2.46 11.00
CA SER A 50 5.83 -2.93 10.85
C SER A 50 5.92 -4.39 10.42
N PHE A 51 4.99 -5.22 10.89
CA PHE A 51 4.90 -6.63 10.52
C PHE A 51 4.43 -6.78 9.06
N LEU A 52 3.38 -6.03 8.67
CA LEU A 52 2.89 -5.99 7.29
C LEU A 52 3.99 -5.55 6.30
N VAL A 53 4.65 -4.43 6.59
CA VAL A 53 5.73 -3.88 5.75
C VAL A 53 6.89 -4.87 5.64
N SER A 54 7.27 -5.54 6.73
CA SER A 54 8.34 -6.55 6.72
C SER A 54 7.98 -7.78 5.88
N GLY A 55 6.74 -8.27 6.00
CA GLY A 55 6.23 -9.39 5.22
C GLY A 55 6.20 -9.07 3.72
N ILE A 56 5.66 -7.90 3.35
CA ILE A 56 5.62 -7.43 1.97
C ILE A 56 7.04 -7.24 1.42
N ARG A 57 7.95 -6.56 2.15
CA ARG A 57 9.37 -6.42 1.73
C ARG A 57 10.04 -7.78 1.50
N THR A 58 9.71 -8.78 2.32
CA THR A 58 10.28 -10.12 2.17
C THR A 58 9.77 -10.80 0.91
N ARG A 59 8.49 -10.65 0.55
CA ARG A 59 7.96 -11.15 -0.74
C ARG A 59 8.51 -10.37 -1.94
N MET A 60 8.59 -9.05 -1.85
CA MET A 60 9.15 -8.17 -2.88
C MET A 60 10.58 -8.59 -3.25
N ARG A 61 11.45 -8.86 -2.26
CA ARG A 61 12.80 -9.37 -2.51
C ARG A 61 12.84 -10.73 -3.21
N LYS A 62 11.84 -11.59 -3.00
CA LYS A 62 11.76 -12.92 -3.64
C LYS A 62 11.25 -12.84 -5.08
N THR A 63 10.41 -11.85 -5.36
CA THR A 63 9.77 -11.64 -6.66
C THR A 63 10.53 -10.63 -7.54
N GLY A 64 11.45 -9.88 -6.94
CA GLY A 64 12.29 -8.88 -7.63
C GLY A 64 11.64 -7.51 -7.77
N TYR A 65 10.51 -7.26 -7.09
CA TYR A 65 9.87 -5.94 -7.08
C TYR A 65 10.55 -5.01 -6.07
N GLU A 66 10.77 -3.76 -6.45
CA GLU A 66 11.36 -2.71 -5.60
C GLU A 66 10.37 -1.60 -5.25
N ASP A 67 9.18 -1.62 -5.86
CA ASP A 67 8.10 -0.68 -5.64
C ASP A 67 6.85 -1.39 -5.07
N TYR A 68 6.35 -0.89 -3.94
CA TYR A 68 5.16 -1.45 -3.28
C TYR A 68 3.91 -1.34 -4.15
N ARG A 69 3.82 -0.31 -4.99
CA ARG A 69 2.70 -0.07 -5.89
C ARG A 69 2.73 -1.03 -7.06
N GLU A 70 3.89 -1.27 -7.66
CA GLU A 70 4.04 -2.31 -8.69
C GLU A 70 3.66 -3.70 -8.15
N TYR A 71 4.11 -4.01 -6.92
CA TYR A 71 3.75 -5.28 -6.28
C TYR A 71 2.25 -5.35 -5.92
N TYR A 72 1.65 -4.23 -5.49
CA TYR A 72 0.21 -4.14 -5.24
C TYR A 72 -0.61 -4.37 -6.52
N ASP A 73 -0.21 -3.74 -7.63
CA ASP A 73 -0.89 -3.89 -8.92
C ASP A 73 -0.72 -5.32 -9.45
N HIS A 74 0.45 -5.93 -9.27
CA HIS A 74 0.70 -7.33 -9.60
C HIS A 74 -0.22 -8.30 -8.83
N LEU A 75 -0.47 -8.03 -7.54
CA LEU A 75 -1.41 -8.82 -6.75
C LEU A 75 -2.87 -8.54 -7.12
N SER A 76 -3.18 -7.33 -7.57
CA SER A 76 -4.54 -6.90 -7.90
C SER A 76 -4.98 -7.32 -9.30
N ILE A 77 -4.03 -7.46 -10.24
CA ILE A 77 -4.29 -7.65 -11.67
C ILE A 77 -3.45 -8.82 -12.19
N GLY A 78 -3.99 -10.05 -12.26
CA GLY A 78 -3.34 -11.11 -13.04
C GLY A 78 -3.76 -12.55 -12.76
N TYR A 79 -3.65 -13.44 -13.75
CA TYR A 79 -3.99 -14.87 -13.63
C TYR A 79 -3.26 -15.63 -12.49
N PHE A 80 -2.10 -15.15 -12.03
CA PHE A 80 -1.32 -15.76 -10.94
C PHE A 80 -1.62 -15.17 -9.56
N GLN A 81 -2.54 -14.21 -9.48
CA GLN A 81 -2.88 -13.44 -8.28
C GLN A 81 -3.18 -14.31 -7.06
N ILE A 82 -3.95 -15.41 -7.23
CA ILE A 82 -4.38 -16.24 -6.10
C ILE A 82 -3.19 -16.94 -5.43
N ARG A 83 -2.23 -17.45 -6.22
CA ARG A 83 -1.07 -18.15 -5.67
C ARG A 83 -0.13 -17.20 -4.94
N GLU A 84 0.20 -16.08 -5.58
CA GLU A 84 1.10 -15.10 -4.99
C GLU A 84 0.47 -14.48 -3.73
N TRP A 85 -0.84 -14.24 -3.77
CA TRP A 85 -1.62 -13.81 -2.62
C TRP A 85 -1.55 -14.79 -1.44
N SER A 86 -1.79 -16.09 -1.67
CA SER A 86 -1.68 -17.09 -0.61
C SER A 86 -0.29 -17.13 0.01
N LEU A 87 0.77 -16.97 -0.79
CA LEU A 87 2.15 -16.92 -0.28
C LEU A 87 2.45 -15.66 0.52
N LEU A 88 1.84 -14.52 0.17
CA LEU A 88 1.93 -13.30 0.98
C LEU A 88 1.20 -13.47 2.30
N VAL A 89 -0.03 -14.00 2.28
CA VAL A 89 -0.82 -14.22 3.50
C VAL A 89 -0.13 -15.21 4.44
N ASP A 90 0.41 -16.30 3.90
CA ASP A 90 1.20 -17.29 4.67
C ASP A 90 2.39 -16.64 5.38
N GLN A 91 3.08 -15.69 4.71
CA GLN A 91 4.17 -14.93 5.29
C GLN A 91 3.74 -13.93 6.38
N LEU A 92 2.43 -13.62 6.45
CA LEU A 92 1.81 -12.70 7.42
C LEU A 92 1.07 -13.43 8.55
N THR A 93 1.12 -14.76 8.60
CA THR A 93 0.59 -15.61 9.71
C THR A 93 1.72 -16.31 10.44
#